data_AF-A0A1X7L781-F1
#
_entry.id   AF-A0A1X7L781-F1
#
_cell.length_a   1.000
_cell.length_b   1.000
_cell.length_c   1.000
_cell.angle_alpha   90.00
_cell.angle_beta   90.00
_cell.angle_gamma   90.00
#
_symmetry.space_group_name_H-M   'P 1'
#
loop_
_entity.id
_entity.type
_entity.pdbx_description
1 polymer ?
#
loop_
_entity_poly.entity_id
_entity_poly.type
_entity_poly.pdbx_seq_one_letter_code
_entity_poly.pdbx_strand_id
1 'polypeptide(L)' 'MLKKKNDYSVIVFFEEGTKPKKWQYVHKLNGFSMFLKKKHPTWQYMNVYNRRSGAFMRRIHKDSFVPPFITE' A
#
# COMPACT_ATOMS: atom_id res chain seq x y z
N MET A 1 16.28 4.42 -9.67
CA MET A 1 16.27 3.50 -8.50
C MET A 1 15.56 4.16 -7.33
N LEU A 2 14.62 3.47 -6.68
CA LEU A 2 13.96 3.97 -5.46
C LEU A 2 15.01 4.14 -4.35
N LYS A 3 15.05 5.31 -3.69
CA LYS A 3 16.01 5.58 -2.60
C LYS A 3 15.60 4.94 -1.27
N LYS A 4 14.58 4.08 -1.30
CA LYS A 4 13.88 3.45 -0.18
C LYS A 4 13.27 4.46 0.79
N LYS A 5 13.01 5.73 0.42
CA LYS A 5 12.46 6.78 1.33
C LYS A 5 11.14 7.34 0.77
N ASN A 6 10.00 6.94 1.35
CA ASN A 6 8.65 7.35 0.91
C ASN A 6 8.45 7.21 -0.60
N ASP A 7 8.84 6.08 -1.16
CA ASP A 7 8.85 5.87 -2.61
C ASP A 7 7.51 5.35 -3.15
N TYR A 8 6.57 5.02 -2.26
CA TYR A 8 5.27 4.50 -2.64
C TYR A 8 4.14 5.49 -2.36
N SER A 9 3.18 5.54 -3.28
CA SER A 9 1.81 5.94 -2.97
C SER A 9 0.91 4.72 -3.04
N VAL A 10 -0.12 4.70 -2.19
CA VAL A 10 -0.97 3.53 -2.01
C VAL A 10 -2.43 3.94 -2.05
N ILE A 11 -3.26 3.19 -2.77
CA ILE A 11 -4.72 3.28 -2.70
C ILE A 11 -5.23 2.00 -2.07
N VAL A 12 -5.92 2.12 -0.94
CA VAL A 12 -6.47 1.01 -0.17
C VAL A 12 -7.96 0.93 -0.44
N PHE A 13 -8.41 -0.27 -0.76
CA PHE A 13 -9.80 -0.62 -0.99
C PHE A 13 -10.30 -1.40 0.22
N PHE A 14 -11.54 -1.12 0.61
CA PHE A 14 -12.20 -1.72 1.76
C PHE A 14 -13.37 -2.58 1.27
N GLU A 15 -14.19 -3.05 2.19
CA GLU A 15 -15.45 -3.71 1.88
C GLU A 15 -16.36 -2.89 0.96
N GLU A 16 -17.30 -3.59 0.32
CA GLU A 16 -18.20 -3.03 -0.68
C GLU A 16 -18.98 -1.82 -0.14
N GLY A 17 -19.13 -0.78 -0.96
CA GLY A 17 -19.75 0.49 -0.57
C GLY A 17 -18.84 1.47 0.16
N THR A 18 -17.62 1.09 0.54
CA THR A 18 -16.68 2.02 1.20
C THR A 18 -15.75 2.70 0.19
N LYS A 19 -15.63 4.02 0.28
CA LYS A 19 -14.73 4.80 -0.60
C LYS A 19 -13.26 4.43 -0.37
N PRO A 20 -12.47 4.16 -1.44
CA PRO A 20 -11.04 3.92 -1.31
C PRO A 20 -10.30 5.11 -0.69
N LYS A 21 -9.24 4.83 0.06
CA LYS A 21 -8.39 5.85 0.69
C LYS A 21 -7.00 5.84 0.08
N LYS A 22 -6.43 7.03 -0.12
CA LYS A 22 -5.12 7.22 -0.74
C LYS A 22 -4.12 7.76 0.27
N TRP A 23 -2.92 7.16 0.30
CA TRP A 23 -1.76 7.66 1.04
C TRP A 23 -0.64 7.98 0.07
N GLN A 24 -0.15 9.22 0.11
CA GLN A 24 0.88 9.69 -0.83
C GLN A 24 2.30 9.31 -0.43
N TYR A 25 2.56 9.10 0.86
CA TYR A 25 3.89 8.90 1.40
C TYR A 25 3.95 7.63 2.24
N VAL A 26 4.30 6.52 1.60
CA VAL A 26 4.51 5.24 2.28
C VAL A 26 5.96 4.82 2.14
N HIS A 27 6.64 4.65 3.27
CA HIS A 27 8.05 4.25 3.35
C HIS A 27 8.23 2.73 3.25
N LYS A 28 7.62 1.98 4.18
CA LYS A 28 7.68 0.52 4.28
C LYS A 28 6.28 -0.06 4.16
N LEU A 29 6.04 -0.94 3.18
CA LEU A 29 4.70 -1.49 2.93
C LEU A 29 4.25 -2.43 4.05
N ASN A 30 5.16 -3.21 4.64
CA ASN A 30 4.83 -4.09 5.78
C ASN A 30 4.43 -3.30 7.05
N GLY A 31 5.13 -2.20 7.34
CA GLY A 31 4.73 -1.31 8.43
C GLY A 31 3.37 -0.67 8.15
N PHE A 32 3.12 -0.31 6.90
CA PHE A 32 1.82 0.22 6.47
C PHE A 32 0.70 -0.83 6.58
N SER A 33 0.94 -2.09 6.21
CA SER A 33 -0.08 -3.15 6.36
C SER A 33 -0.39 -3.43 7.83
N MET A 34 0.59 -3.35 8.74
CA MET A 34 0.33 -3.41 10.19
C MET A 34 -0.53 -2.23 10.67
N PHE A 35 -0.27 -1.02 10.18
CA PHE A 35 -1.13 0.13 10.43
C PHE A 35 -2.57 -0.11 9.95
N LEU A 36 -2.75 -0.63 8.72
CA LEU A 36 -4.07 -0.97 8.19
C LEU A 36 -4.77 -2.02 9.05
N LYS A 37 -4.06 -3.08 9.46
CA LYS A 37 -4.61 -4.12 10.34
C LYS A 37 -5.15 -3.53 11.66
N LYS A 38 -4.49 -2.51 12.22
CA LYS A 38 -4.89 -1.87 13.48
C LYS A 38 -5.99 -0.81 13.32
N LYS A 39 -5.93 0.02 12.28
CA LYS A 39 -6.78 1.21 12.14
C LYS A 39 -7.89 1.07 11.10
N HIS A 40 -7.75 0.13 10.17
CA HIS A 40 -8.68 -0.10 9.08
C HIS A 40 -8.87 -1.61 8.84
N PRO A 41 -9.36 -2.37 9.84
CA PRO A 41 -9.40 -3.84 9.79
C PRO A 41 -10.23 -4.42 8.64
N THR A 42 -11.15 -3.63 8.06
CA THR A 42 -11.99 -3.99 6.91
C THR A 42 -11.33 -3.76 5.55
N TRP A 43 -10.04 -3.39 5.51
CA TRP A 43 -9.31 -3.30 4.24
C TRP A 43 -9.21 -4.67 3.54
N GLN A 44 -9.37 -4.70 2.23
CA GLN A 44 -9.32 -5.93 1.43
C GLN A 44 -8.00 -6.06 0.69
N TYR A 45 -7.61 -5.00 0.00
CA TYR A 45 -6.35 -4.96 -0.74
C TYR A 45 -5.86 -3.52 -0.89
N MET A 46 -4.58 -3.40 -1.23
CA MET A 46 -3.95 -2.13 -1.55
C MET A 46 -3.25 -2.21 -2.90
N ASN A 47 -3.51 -1.22 -3.75
CA ASN A 47 -2.73 -1.00 -4.96
C ASN A 47 -1.56 -0.08 -4.61
N VAL A 48 -0.35 -0.55 -4.88
CA VAL A 48 0.91 0.15 -4.64
C VAL A 48 1.40 0.73 -5.96
N TYR A 49 1.81 1.98 -5.90
CA TYR A 49 2.31 2.75 -7.03
C TYR A 49 3.66 3.36 -6.67
N ASN A 50 4.52 3.53 -7.67
CA ASN A 50 5.67 4.38 -7.55
C ASN A 50 5.18 5.82 -7.37
N ARG A 51 5.56 6.48 -6.27
CA ARG A 51 5.08 7.83 -5.95
C ARG A 51 5.50 8.87 -7.01
N ARG A 52 6.67 8.70 -7.61
CA ARG A 52 7.27 9.69 -8.53
C ARG A 52 6.71 9.55 -9.94
N SER A 53 6.69 8.33 -10.47
CA SER A 53 6.20 8.08 -11.83
C SER A 53 4.69 7.81 -11.88
N GLY A 54 4.02 7.54 -10.76
CA GLY A 54 2.64 7.10 -10.74
C GLY A 54 2.43 5.68 -11.29
N ALA A 55 3.50 5.00 -11.68
CA ALA A 55 3.44 3.66 -12.25
C ALA A 55 2.87 2.66 -11.23
N PHE A 56 1.90 1.86 -11.66
CA PHE A 56 1.40 0.75 -10.85
C PHE A 56 2.51 -0.28 -10.66
N MET A 57 2.69 -0.73 -9.42
CA MET A 57 3.74 -1.69 -9.07
C MET A 57 3.15 -3.04 -8.71
N ARG A 58 2.18 -3.08 -7.78
CA ARG A 58 1.63 -4.34 -7.27
C ARG A 58 0.29 -4.14 -6.56
N ARG A 59 -0.57 -5.15 -6.60
CA ARG A 59 -1.71 -5.30 -5.70
C ARG A 59 -1.34 -6.26 -4.58
N ILE A 60 -1.64 -5.89 -3.34
CA ILE A 60 -1.34 -6.69 -2.14
C ILE A 60 -2.63 -6.87 -1.35
N HIS A 61 -3.00 -8.12 -1.07
CA HIS A 61 -4.21 -8.49 -0.32
C HIS A 61 -3.93 -8.56 1.19
N LYS A 62 -4.96 -8.35 2.01
CA LYS A 62 -4.85 -8.26 3.47
C LYS A 62 -4.06 -9.40 4.13
N ASP A 63 -4.28 -10.63 3.66
CA ASP A 63 -3.70 -11.83 4.26
C ASP A 63 -2.50 -12.38 3.46
N SER A 64 -2.03 -11.63 2.47
CA SER A 64 -0.83 -11.97 1.71
C SER A 64 0.44 -11.44 2.38
N PHE A 65 1.58 -12.07 2.08
CA PHE A 65 2.87 -11.56 2.52
C PHE A 65 3.13 -10.15 1.96
N VAL A 66 3.39 -9.20 2.84
CA VAL A 66 3.69 -7.81 2.47
C VAL A 66 5.19 -7.56 2.69
N PRO A 67 6.00 -7.44 1.63
CA PRO A 67 7.41 -7.12 1.79
C PRO A 67 7.58 -5.68 2.28
N PRO A 68 8.66 -5.32 2.97
CA PRO A 68 8.93 -3.92 3.33
C PRO A 68 9.13 -3.03 2.08
N PHE A 69 9.72 -3.57 1.02
CA PHE A 69 9.99 -2.89 -0.24
C PHE A 69 9.72 -3.85 -1.41
N ILE A 70 9.31 -3.32 -2.56
CA ILE A 70 9.18 -4.09 -3.81
C ILE A 70 10.54 -4.00 -4.53
N THR A 71 11.18 -5.14 -4.75
CA THR A 71 12.31 -5.28 -5.68
C THR A 71 11.74 -5.64 -7.05
N GLU A 72 12.12 -4.90 -8.07
CA GLU A 72 11.98 -5.30 -9.47
C GLU A 72 12.90 -6.49 -9.77
#